data_AF-A0A674B1G4-F1
#
_entry.id   AF-A0A674B1G4-F1
#
_cell.length_a   1.000
_cell.length_b   1.000
_cell.length_c   1.000
_cell.angle_alpha   90.00
_cell.angle_beta   90.00
_cell.angle_gamma   90.00
#
_symmetry.space_group_name_H-M   'P 1'
#
loop_
_entity.id
_entity.type
_entity.pdbx_description
1 polymer ?
#
loop_
_entity_poly.entity_id
_entity_poly.type
_entity_poly.pdbx_seq_one_letter_code
_entity_poly.pdbx_strand_id
1 'polypeptide(L)'
;MKIRCVFPSRLRKKHFISSLSSLLVICALLLLCLKVTVKNSVTIEQYGTTAGYDDVEPPNRYNIDCNAIYNMDPAEVGKSLAIRKQEVVWEQDESLINLTSNCPRYLRSRGYGAVQVSEEEQAFPLAYSLVVHKSASMVDKILRAVYTPNNIYCIHYDLKSSELFKEAMEGLARCLPNVFIASKLETVMYASISRLKADLNCLSDLMGSEVKWRYVINLCGQDFPLRSNIELVADLKKLQGGNMMETSRPSKYKKQRFSFHHKLQDTAFEYIQMPVKTDKAKEPPPHGIQMFIGSAYFVLSREFVAYVNTSTLARDFLVWSNDTYSPDEHFWATLTRVPGVPGEVPRVQADVTDLLSKTRLVKWSYLEGPLYPTCTGKHVRSVCIYGAGELNWLMNYGSWFANKVDPKVDPVLIQCLEEKLQEKQRLLVKAKKSQPKAPSSGKG
;
A
#
# COMPACT_ATOMS: atom_id res chain seq x y z
N MET A 1 84.22 -1.61 -48.87
CA MET A 1 85.47 -1.20 -48.20
C MET A 1 85.21 -1.17 -46.70
N LYS A 2 86.09 -1.76 -45.87
CA LYS A 2 86.06 -1.74 -44.39
C LYS A 2 85.94 -0.28 -43.90
N ILE A 3 85.38 0.02 -42.71
CA ILE A 3 86.12 0.13 -41.45
C ILE A 3 85.15 0.38 -40.27
N ARG A 4 85.63 -0.01 -39.09
CA ARG A 4 85.09 -0.14 -37.73
C ARG A 4 85.13 1.14 -36.87
N CYS A 5 84.43 1.07 -35.73
CA CYS A 5 84.57 1.79 -34.43
C CYS A 5 83.92 3.19 -34.33
N VAL A 6 83.22 3.62 -33.26
CA VAL A 6 83.50 3.56 -31.80
C VAL A 6 82.18 3.66 -30.96
N PHE A 7 82.11 3.01 -29.80
CA PHE A 7 81.13 3.23 -28.69
C PHE A 7 81.78 4.14 -27.62
N PRO A 8 81.06 4.97 -26.81
CA PRO A 8 80.44 4.43 -25.58
C PRO A 8 79.25 5.19 -24.91
N SER A 9 78.34 4.38 -24.35
CA SER A 9 77.76 4.46 -22.98
C SER A 9 76.69 5.48 -22.53
N ARG A 10 75.77 4.91 -21.72
CA ARG A 10 74.92 5.47 -20.62
C ARG A 10 73.66 6.27 -20.99
N LEU A 11 72.49 5.70 -20.62
CA LEU A 11 71.44 6.30 -19.76
C LEU A 11 70.24 5.32 -19.69
N ARG A 12 70.15 4.51 -18.62
CA ARG A 12 69.35 4.74 -17.39
C ARG A 12 67.89 4.27 -17.51
N LYS A 13 67.66 3.11 -16.87
CA LYS A 13 66.55 2.83 -15.93
C LYS A 13 65.82 4.10 -15.47
N LYS A 14 64.70 4.46 -16.11
CA LYS A 14 63.78 5.51 -15.60
C LYS A 14 62.30 5.14 -15.64
N HIS A 15 61.90 4.02 -16.23
CA HIS A 15 60.49 3.65 -16.34
C HIS A 15 59.96 2.70 -15.24
N PHE A 16 60.82 2.11 -14.40
CA PHE A 16 60.37 1.15 -13.37
C PHE A 16 60.04 1.79 -12.01
N ILE A 17 60.51 3.01 -11.73
CA ILE A 17 60.29 3.69 -10.43
C ILE A 17 58.95 4.44 -10.43
N SER A 18 58.43 4.82 -11.60
CA SER A 18 57.15 5.54 -11.76
C SER A 18 55.92 4.62 -11.53
N SER A 19 56.03 3.33 -11.84
CA SER A 19 54.92 2.38 -11.63
C SER A 19 54.79 1.93 -10.18
N LEU A 20 55.90 1.86 -9.43
CA LEU A 20 55.87 1.47 -8.03
C LEU A 20 55.29 2.58 -7.14
N SER A 21 55.60 3.84 -7.43
CA SER A 21 55.07 4.99 -6.68
C SER A 21 53.56 5.17 -6.91
N SER A 22 53.08 4.95 -8.13
CA SER A 22 51.65 4.98 -8.44
C SER A 22 50.87 3.83 -7.78
N LEU A 23 51.45 2.63 -7.72
CA LEU A 23 50.83 1.49 -7.01
C LEU A 23 50.72 1.74 -5.49
N LEU A 24 51.74 2.33 -4.88
CA LEU A 24 51.75 2.68 -3.46
C LEU A 24 50.70 3.74 -3.11
N VAL A 25 50.49 4.73 -3.99
CA VAL A 25 49.45 5.75 -3.81
C VAL A 25 48.05 5.14 -3.90
N ILE A 26 47.81 4.23 -4.85
CA ILE A 26 46.52 3.53 -4.97
C ILE A 26 46.26 2.66 -3.73
N CYS A 27 47.27 1.94 -3.24
CA CYS A 27 47.15 1.11 -2.05
C CYS A 27 46.88 1.96 -0.79
N ALA A 28 47.55 3.11 -0.67
CA ALA A 28 47.30 4.06 0.42
C ALA A 28 45.88 4.66 0.36
N LEU A 29 45.37 4.98 -0.83
CA LEU A 29 43.99 5.44 -1.03
C LEU A 29 42.96 4.36 -0.70
N LEU A 30 43.20 3.10 -1.07
CA LEU A 30 42.34 1.97 -0.69
C LEU A 30 42.32 1.73 0.82
N LEU A 31 43.47 1.83 1.49
CA LEU A 31 43.57 1.73 2.96
C LEU A 31 42.91 2.92 3.67
N LEU A 32 42.98 4.12 3.08
CA LEU A 32 42.26 5.30 3.56
C LEU A 32 40.75 5.14 3.37
N CYS A 33 40.30 4.65 2.21
CA CYS A 33 38.90 4.32 1.98
C CYS A 33 38.42 3.27 2.98
N LEU A 34 39.13 2.14 3.14
CA LEU A 34 38.81 1.11 4.14
C LEU A 34 38.75 1.69 5.56
N LYS A 35 39.71 2.53 5.96
CA LYS A 35 39.68 3.20 7.26
C LYS A 35 38.51 4.18 7.41
N VAL A 36 38.13 4.91 6.36
CA VAL A 36 36.98 5.81 6.38
C VAL A 36 35.67 5.01 6.44
N THR A 37 35.56 3.92 5.70
CA THR A 37 34.40 3.01 5.75
C THR A 37 34.26 2.35 7.11
N VAL A 38 35.38 1.90 7.72
CA VAL A 38 35.40 1.28 9.06
C VAL A 38 35.20 2.32 10.18
N LYS A 39 35.63 3.57 9.99
CA LYS A 39 35.41 4.66 10.97
C LYS A 39 34.00 5.22 10.89
N ASN A 40 33.32 5.09 9.74
CA ASN A 40 31.90 5.40 9.56
C ASN A 40 30.97 4.20 9.84
N SER A 41 31.50 2.98 10.01
CA SER A 41 30.73 1.88 10.57
C SER A 41 30.70 2.01 12.09
N VAL A 42 29.61 2.55 12.61
CA VAL A 42 29.27 2.36 14.02
C VAL A 42 28.81 0.91 14.16
N THR A 43 29.58 0.09 14.88
CA THR A 43 29.12 -1.21 15.35
C THR A 43 27.96 -0.96 16.31
N ILE A 44 26.73 -1.06 15.83
CA ILE A 44 25.60 -1.31 16.72
C ILE A 44 25.78 -2.76 17.14
N GLU A 45 26.04 -2.98 18.44
CA GLU A 45 26.02 -4.30 19.03
C GLU A 45 24.80 -5.07 18.51
N GLN A 46 25.05 -6.20 17.85
CA GLN A 46 24.02 -7.21 17.74
C GLN A 46 23.62 -7.57 19.16
N TYR A 47 22.45 -7.10 19.60
CA TYR A 47 21.73 -7.74 20.69
C TYR A 47 21.21 -9.09 20.18
N GLY A 48 22.16 -10.00 20.00
CA GLY A 48 21.94 -11.43 19.94
C GLY A 48 21.92 -11.95 21.36
N THR A 49 20.72 -12.23 21.84
CA THR A 49 20.44 -13.33 22.78
C THR A 49 21.24 -13.33 24.08
N THR A 50 20.84 -12.48 25.02
CA THR A 50 20.63 -12.81 26.45
C THR A 50 20.04 -11.59 27.17
N ALA A 51 18.82 -11.20 26.79
CA ALA A 51 18.00 -10.30 27.58
C ALA A 51 16.59 -10.88 27.65
N GLY A 52 16.08 -11.07 28.87
CA GLY A 52 14.77 -11.66 29.11
C GLY A 52 13.63 -10.75 28.63
N TYR A 53 12.65 -11.39 28.00
CA TYR A 53 11.24 -11.33 28.40
C TYR A 53 10.62 -9.92 28.60
N ASP A 54 10.24 -9.25 27.51
CA ASP A 54 9.08 -8.33 27.35
C ASP A 54 9.26 -7.29 26.21
N ASP A 55 9.74 -7.68 25.02
CA ASP A 55 9.84 -6.75 23.89
C ASP A 55 8.48 -6.55 23.18
N VAL A 56 7.73 -5.57 23.67
CA VAL A 56 6.84 -4.76 22.83
C VAL A 56 7.74 -3.91 21.93
N GLU A 57 7.46 -3.83 20.62
CA GLU A 57 8.22 -2.95 19.71
C GLU A 57 8.27 -1.54 20.31
N PRO A 58 9.46 -0.94 20.51
CA PRO A 58 9.54 0.36 21.13
C PRO A 58 8.80 1.38 20.25
N PRO A 59 7.91 2.20 20.83
CA PRO A 59 7.09 3.15 20.08
C PRO A 59 7.93 4.19 19.32
N ASN A 60 9.23 4.29 19.60
CA ASN A 60 10.13 5.23 18.95
C ASN A 60 11.40 4.58 18.38
N ARG A 61 11.22 3.71 17.37
CA ARG A 61 12.33 2.97 16.72
C ARG A 61 13.40 3.89 16.14
N TYR A 62 13.02 5.09 15.69
CA TYR A 62 13.90 6.01 14.97
C TYR A 62 14.33 7.24 15.79
N ASN A 63 13.94 7.32 17.08
CA ASN A 63 14.13 8.50 17.93
C ASN A 63 13.64 9.80 17.24
N ILE A 64 12.42 9.72 16.69
CA ILE A 64 11.71 10.83 16.02
C ILE A 64 10.56 11.30 16.90
N ASP A 65 10.31 12.60 16.95
CA ASP A 65 9.08 13.18 17.49
C ASP A 65 8.04 13.39 16.36
N CYS A 66 7.07 12.49 16.28
CA CYS A 66 6.01 12.57 15.27
C CYS A 66 5.07 13.77 15.45
N ASN A 67 4.98 14.39 16.64
CA ASN A 67 4.29 15.67 16.80
C ASN A 67 5.06 16.79 16.11
N ALA A 68 6.39 16.82 16.27
CA ALA A 68 7.23 17.82 15.63
C ALA A 68 7.23 17.65 14.10
N ILE A 69 7.27 16.41 13.58
CA ILE A 69 7.06 16.15 12.15
C ILE A 69 5.69 16.65 11.68
N TYR A 70 4.62 16.34 12.42
CA TYR A 70 3.26 16.80 12.08
C TYR A 70 3.14 18.33 12.09
N ASN A 71 3.85 19.01 13.00
CA ASN A 71 3.90 20.47 13.08
C ASN A 71 4.92 21.09 12.11
N MET A 72 5.55 20.27 11.25
CA MET A 72 6.55 20.68 10.26
C MET A 72 7.77 21.38 10.88
N ASP A 73 8.22 20.92 12.05
CA ASP A 73 9.48 21.38 12.65
C ASP A 73 10.65 21.09 11.70
N PRO A 74 11.43 22.10 11.26
CA PRO A 74 12.47 21.90 10.27
C PRO A 74 13.60 20.97 10.73
N ALA A 75 13.91 20.95 12.03
CA ALA A 75 14.98 20.11 12.55
C ALA A 75 14.54 18.64 12.56
N GLU A 76 13.30 18.35 12.98
CA GLU A 76 12.77 17.00 13.00
C GLU A 76 12.55 16.45 11.60
N VAL A 77 12.03 17.25 10.67
CA VAL A 77 11.94 16.89 9.25
C VAL A 77 13.33 16.65 8.65
N GLY A 78 14.33 17.45 9.06
CA GLY A 78 15.73 17.23 8.71
C GLY A 78 16.27 15.87 9.20
N LYS A 79 15.90 15.45 10.43
CA LYS A 79 16.28 14.13 10.97
C LYS A 79 15.65 13.00 10.17
N SER A 80 14.36 13.07 9.81
CA SER A 80 13.72 12.01 9.02
C SER A 80 14.39 11.85 7.64
N LEU A 81 14.78 12.96 7.00
CA LEU A 81 15.54 12.95 5.75
C LEU A 81 16.94 12.33 5.90
N ALA A 82 17.59 12.50 7.06
CA ALA A 82 18.87 11.86 7.35
C ALA A 82 18.72 10.33 7.52
N ILE A 83 17.68 9.88 8.23
CA ILE A 83 17.37 8.45 8.41
C ILE A 83 17.10 7.77 7.07
N ARG A 84 16.36 8.43 6.18
CA ARG A 84 16.12 7.93 4.81
C ARG A 84 17.40 7.66 4.01
N LYS A 85 18.47 8.42 4.26
CA LYS A 85 19.75 8.25 3.56
C LYS A 85 20.60 7.10 4.11
N GLN A 86 20.24 6.56 5.27
CA GLN A 86 20.93 5.42 5.87
C GLN A 86 20.44 4.11 5.23
N GLU A 87 21.33 3.11 5.12
CA GLU A 87 20.92 1.74 4.79
C GLU A 87 20.15 1.15 5.97
N VAL A 88 18.83 1.36 5.98
CA VAL A 88 17.96 0.72 6.97
C VAL A 88 17.86 -0.77 6.63
N VAL A 89 18.31 -1.63 7.55
CA VAL A 89 18.12 -3.08 7.45
C VAL A 89 16.62 -3.37 7.57
N TRP A 90 16.04 -3.86 6.48
CA TRP A 90 14.60 -4.11 6.40
C TRP A 90 14.21 -5.44 7.03
N GLU A 91 13.05 -5.47 7.68
CA GLU A 91 12.45 -6.70 8.16
C GLU A 91 12.17 -7.63 6.99
N GLN A 92 12.85 -8.77 7.01
CA GLN A 92 12.65 -9.87 6.08
C GLN A 92 11.35 -10.61 6.42
N ASP A 93 10.76 -11.28 5.44
CA ASP A 93 9.47 -11.96 5.61
C ASP A 93 9.57 -13.06 6.71
N GLU A 94 10.74 -13.69 6.85
CA GLU A 94 11.12 -14.65 7.89
C GLU A 94 10.92 -14.12 9.31
N SER A 95 11.13 -12.81 9.51
CA SER A 95 10.92 -12.18 10.82
C SER A 95 9.46 -12.31 11.27
N LEU A 96 8.52 -12.11 10.34
CA LEU A 96 7.10 -12.24 10.62
C LEU A 96 6.67 -13.70 10.78
N ILE A 97 7.25 -14.63 10.01
CA ILE A 97 7.04 -16.08 10.20
C ILE A 97 7.43 -16.49 11.62
N ASN A 98 8.64 -16.11 12.05
CA ASN A 98 9.14 -16.41 13.39
C ASN A 98 8.24 -15.80 14.47
N LEU A 99 7.76 -14.57 14.29
CA LEU A 99 6.88 -13.91 15.25
C LEU A 99 5.50 -14.59 15.35
N THR A 100 4.92 -14.97 14.21
CA THR A 100 3.59 -15.63 14.11
C THR A 100 3.62 -17.14 14.38
N SER A 101 4.80 -17.71 14.68
CA SER A 101 4.92 -19.08 15.21
C SER A 101 4.32 -19.20 16.63
N ASN A 102 4.26 -18.09 17.38
CA ASN A 102 3.65 -18.00 18.70
C ASN A 102 2.59 -16.88 18.71
N CYS A 103 1.34 -17.24 18.40
CA CYS A 103 0.26 -16.26 18.28
C CYS A 103 0.01 -15.45 19.55
N PRO A 104 -0.02 -16.02 20.77
CA PRO A 104 -0.14 -15.21 21.99
C PRO A 104 0.96 -14.14 22.13
N ARG A 105 2.20 -14.48 21.76
CA ARG A 105 3.32 -13.52 21.74
C ARG A 105 3.12 -12.45 20.67
N TYR A 106 2.80 -12.83 19.44
CA TYR A 106 2.52 -11.90 18.34
C TYR A 106 1.40 -10.92 18.68
N LEU A 107 0.28 -11.42 19.20
CA LEU A 107 -0.87 -10.61 19.57
C LEU A 107 -0.53 -9.59 20.66
N ARG A 108 0.27 -10.00 21.65
CA ARG A 108 0.76 -9.11 22.72
C ARG A 108 1.73 -8.06 22.19
N SER A 109 2.74 -8.47 21.41
CA SER A 109 3.78 -7.56 20.92
C SER A 109 3.24 -6.51 19.95
N ARG A 110 2.23 -6.86 19.15
CA ARG A 110 1.55 -5.93 18.24
C ARG A 110 0.43 -5.13 18.88
N GLY A 111 0.06 -5.43 20.13
CA GLY A 111 -0.95 -4.69 20.89
C GLY A 111 -2.39 -4.91 20.43
N TYR A 112 -2.70 -6.02 19.73
CA TYR A 112 -4.05 -6.30 19.24
C TYR A 112 -5.10 -6.41 20.36
N GLY A 113 -4.69 -6.85 21.55
CA GLY A 113 -5.56 -6.90 22.74
C GLY A 113 -5.88 -5.55 23.36
N ALA A 114 -5.15 -4.48 23.02
CA ALA A 114 -5.33 -3.14 23.58
C ALA A 114 -6.20 -2.22 22.69
N VAL A 115 -6.65 -2.72 21.53
CA VAL A 115 -7.43 -1.95 20.56
C VAL A 115 -8.74 -1.47 21.20
N GLN A 116 -8.91 -0.14 21.25
CA GLN A 116 -10.11 0.50 21.79
C GLN A 116 -11.15 0.65 20.69
N VAL A 117 -12.35 0.09 20.93
CA VAL A 117 -13.48 0.16 20.00
C VAL A 117 -14.68 0.79 20.73
N SER A 118 -15.32 1.79 20.11
CA SER A 118 -16.57 2.39 20.61
C SER A 118 -17.80 1.55 20.26
N GLU A 119 -18.92 1.78 20.96
CA GLU A 119 -20.21 1.13 20.65
C GLU A 119 -20.66 1.40 19.20
N GLU A 120 -20.36 2.60 18.68
CA GLU A 120 -20.66 2.99 17.30
C GLU A 120 -19.90 2.15 16.27
N GLU A 121 -18.61 1.86 16.54
CA GLU A 121 -17.79 1.01 15.68
C GLU A 121 -18.22 -0.46 15.76
N GLN A 122 -18.56 -0.95 16.96
CA GLN A 122 -19.07 -2.32 17.14
C GLN A 122 -20.37 -2.55 16.35
N ALA A 123 -21.24 -1.53 16.28
CA ALA A 123 -22.50 -1.57 15.54
C ALA A 123 -22.34 -1.35 14.03
N PHE A 124 -21.14 -1.00 13.55
CA PHE A 124 -20.85 -0.71 12.15
C PHE A 124 -19.58 -1.45 11.66
N PRO A 125 -19.59 -2.80 11.61
CA PRO A 125 -18.43 -3.56 11.17
C PRO A 125 -18.05 -3.25 9.72
N LEU A 126 -16.74 -3.21 9.45
CA LEU A 126 -16.17 -3.03 8.13
C LEU A 126 -15.51 -4.33 7.64
N ALA A 127 -15.49 -4.50 6.33
CA ALA A 127 -14.74 -5.55 5.65
C ALA A 127 -13.55 -4.96 4.90
N TYR A 128 -12.47 -5.74 4.78
CA TYR A 128 -11.29 -5.36 4.01
C TYR A 128 -10.89 -6.47 3.04
N SER A 129 -10.56 -6.09 1.80
CA SER A 129 -9.93 -6.95 0.78
C SER A 129 -8.49 -6.49 0.56
N LEU A 130 -7.50 -7.27 1.00
CA LEU A 130 -6.09 -6.94 0.87
C LEU A 130 -5.46 -7.76 -0.26
N VAL A 131 -5.20 -7.14 -1.41
CA VAL A 131 -4.51 -7.78 -2.53
C VAL A 131 -3.01 -7.46 -2.47
N VAL A 132 -2.20 -8.47 -2.12
CA VAL A 132 -0.80 -8.29 -1.72
C VAL A 132 0.14 -9.29 -2.43
N HIS A 133 1.43 -8.97 -2.54
CA HIS A 133 2.37 -9.87 -3.23
C HIS A 133 3.83 -9.85 -2.73
N LYS A 134 4.18 -8.95 -1.81
CA LYS A 134 5.53 -8.82 -1.24
C LYS A 134 5.52 -7.98 0.03
N SER A 135 6.64 -8.01 0.76
CA SER A 135 6.89 -7.19 1.95
C SER A 135 5.88 -7.48 3.07
N ALA A 136 6.01 -8.67 3.68
CA ALA A 136 5.09 -9.14 4.72
C ALA A 136 5.04 -8.19 5.92
N SER A 137 6.16 -7.57 6.27
CA SER A 137 6.24 -6.53 7.33
C SER A 137 5.37 -5.32 7.04
N MET A 138 5.21 -4.91 5.76
CA MET A 138 4.30 -3.83 5.40
C MET A 138 2.84 -4.26 5.52
N VAL A 139 2.51 -5.49 5.13
CA VAL A 139 1.15 -6.03 5.29
C VAL A 139 0.76 -6.11 6.77
N ASP A 140 1.68 -6.56 7.64
CA ASP A 140 1.50 -6.57 9.10
C ASP A 140 1.23 -5.15 9.65
N LYS A 141 1.99 -4.13 9.20
CA LYS A 141 1.75 -2.73 9.60
C LYS A 141 0.41 -2.20 9.12
N ILE A 142 0.02 -2.50 7.88
CA ILE A 142 -1.29 -2.11 7.34
C ILE A 142 -2.39 -2.74 8.18
N LEU A 143 -2.35 -4.06 8.40
CA LEU A 143 -3.33 -4.78 9.21
C LEU A 143 -3.41 -4.19 10.61
N ARG A 144 -2.28 -4.01 11.30
CA ARG A 144 -2.24 -3.39 12.63
C ARG A 144 -2.91 -2.01 12.67
N ALA A 145 -2.70 -1.20 11.64
CA ALA A 145 -3.26 0.15 11.56
C ALA A 145 -4.79 0.16 11.29
N VAL A 146 -5.32 -0.84 10.59
CA VAL A 146 -6.76 -0.94 10.28
C VAL A 146 -7.53 -1.94 11.15
N TYR A 147 -6.84 -2.69 12.00
CA TYR A 147 -7.43 -3.82 12.73
C TYR A 147 -8.40 -3.36 13.81
N THR A 148 -9.58 -3.96 13.80
CA THR A 148 -10.47 -4.03 14.96
C THR A 148 -11.04 -5.44 15.09
N PRO A 149 -11.36 -5.90 16.30
CA PRO A 149 -11.93 -7.23 16.53
C PRO A 149 -13.33 -7.42 15.92
N ASN A 150 -14.05 -6.34 15.62
CA ASN A 150 -15.41 -6.41 15.07
C ASN A 150 -15.43 -6.45 13.54
N ASN A 151 -14.38 -5.97 12.88
CA ASN A 151 -14.24 -5.98 11.43
C ASN A 151 -13.85 -7.37 10.91
N ILE A 152 -13.76 -7.52 9.60
CA ILE A 152 -13.27 -8.74 8.95
C ILE A 152 -12.31 -8.44 7.79
N TYR A 153 -11.29 -9.28 7.62
CA TYR A 153 -10.19 -9.04 6.70
C TYR A 153 -9.95 -10.28 5.83
N CYS A 154 -10.03 -10.11 4.51
CA CYS A 154 -9.62 -11.11 3.54
C CYS A 154 -8.25 -10.71 2.96
N ILE A 155 -7.30 -11.63 2.99
CA ILE A 155 -6.00 -11.47 2.33
C ILE A 155 -5.99 -12.33 1.07
N HIS A 156 -5.79 -11.69 -0.07
CA HIS A 156 -5.44 -12.35 -1.32
C HIS A 156 -3.97 -12.10 -1.60
N TYR A 157 -3.11 -13.08 -1.28
CA TYR A 157 -1.72 -13.04 -1.75
C TYR A 157 -1.59 -13.61 -3.17
N ASP A 158 -0.61 -13.12 -3.91
CA ASP A 158 -0.36 -13.56 -5.28
C ASP A 158 0.27 -14.96 -5.32
N LEU A 159 -0.20 -15.83 -6.21
CA LEU A 159 0.35 -17.19 -6.33
C LEU A 159 1.82 -17.22 -6.76
N LYS A 160 2.30 -16.18 -7.44
CA LYS A 160 3.73 -16.06 -7.83
C LYS A 160 4.61 -15.39 -6.78
N SER A 161 4.09 -15.03 -5.61
CA SER A 161 4.91 -14.53 -4.50
C SER A 161 5.89 -15.59 -4.00
N SER A 162 6.94 -15.17 -3.29
CA SER A 162 7.87 -16.10 -2.64
C SER A 162 7.16 -16.96 -1.60
N GLU A 163 7.64 -18.18 -1.38
CA GLU A 163 7.08 -19.10 -0.37
C GLU A 163 7.13 -18.48 1.04
N LEU A 164 8.22 -17.77 1.36
CA LEU A 164 8.35 -17.03 2.62
C LEU A 164 7.25 -15.98 2.80
N PHE A 165 6.91 -15.24 1.74
CA PHE A 165 5.82 -14.26 1.81
C PHE A 165 4.48 -14.96 2.05
N LYS A 166 4.21 -16.06 1.34
CA LYS A 166 2.98 -16.86 1.50
C LYS A 166 2.86 -17.39 2.94
N GLU A 167 3.92 -18.00 3.45
CA GLU A 167 3.98 -18.53 4.82
C GLU A 167 3.75 -17.43 5.86
N ALA A 168 4.30 -16.23 5.65
CA ALA A 168 4.06 -15.09 6.53
C ALA A 168 2.59 -14.65 6.51
N MET A 169 1.91 -14.64 5.36
CA MET A 169 0.48 -14.31 5.27
C MET A 169 -0.39 -15.37 5.95
N GLU A 170 -0.06 -16.66 5.78
CA GLU A 170 -0.74 -17.75 6.48
C GLU A 170 -0.54 -17.66 8.00
N GLY A 171 0.65 -17.27 8.45
CA GLY A 171 0.93 -17.00 9.86
C GLY A 171 0.06 -15.88 10.44
N LEU A 172 -0.14 -14.79 9.70
CA LEU A 172 -1.04 -13.70 10.09
C LEU A 172 -2.49 -14.17 10.23
N ALA A 173 -3.01 -14.86 9.21
CA ALA A 173 -4.39 -15.38 9.22
C ALA A 173 -4.60 -16.40 10.35
N ARG A 174 -3.61 -17.25 10.63
CA ARG A 174 -3.67 -18.20 11.75
C ARG A 174 -3.73 -17.52 13.12
N CYS A 175 -3.05 -16.39 13.31
CA CYS A 175 -2.99 -15.72 14.60
C CYS A 175 -4.12 -14.72 14.87
N LEU A 176 -4.81 -14.23 13.84
CA LEU A 176 -5.86 -13.22 13.96
C LEU A 176 -7.22 -13.84 13.58
N PRO A 177 -8.18 -13.97 14.51
CA PRO A 177 -9.37 -14.81 14.32
C PRO A 177 -10.36 -14.30 13.26
N ASN A 178 -10.28 -13.01 12.91
CA ASN A 178 -11.12 -12.34 11.91
C ASN A 178 -10.34 -11.96 10.64
N VAL A 179 -9.17 -12.58 10.44
CA VAL A 179 -8.35 -12.47 9.23
C VAL A 179 -8.29 -13.84 8.58
N PHE A 180 -8.51 -13.92 7.27
CA PHE A 180 -8.44 -15.18 6.54
C PHE A 180 -7.82 -14.99 5.15
N ILE A 181 -7.28 -16.07 4.60
CA ILE A 181 -6.77 -16.11 3.23
C ILE A 181 -7.94 -16.41 2.28
N ALA A 182 -8.01 -15.69 1.16
CA ALA A 182 -9.01 -15.93 0.13
C ALA A 182 -9.02 -17.40 -0.31
N SER A 183 -10.21 -17.99 -0.40
CA SER A 183 -10.43 -19.38 -0.79
C SER A 183 -9.93 -19.68 -2.21
N LYS A 184 -9.87 -18.64 -3.05
CA LYS A 184 -9.35 -18.69 -4.40
C LYS A 184 -8.30 -17.60 -4.62
N LEU A 185 -7.10 -18.03 -4.97
CA LEU A 185 -5.96 -17.17 -5.25
C LEU A 185 -5.67 -17.12 -6.75
N GLU A 186 -5.25 -15.96 -7.24
CA GLU A 186 -4.92 -15.69 -8.63
C GLU A 186 -3.42 -15.41 -8.79
N THR A 187 -2.88 -15.75 -9.96
CA THR A 187 -1.59 -15.22 -10.41
C THR A 187 -1.82 -13.86 -11.08
N VAL A 188 -1.55 -12.76 -10.37
CA VAL A 188 -2.00 -11.43 -10.83
C VAL A 188 -1.05 -10.84 -11.89
N MET A 189 -1.48 -10.79 -13.15
CA MET A 189 -0.76 -10.12 -14.24
C MET A 189 -1.14 -8.63 -14.30
N TYR A 190 -0.14 -7.76 -14.49
CA TYR A 190 -0.35 -6.32 -14.53
C TYR A 190 -1.32 -5.92 -15.65
N ALA A 191 -2.24 -5.01 -15.33
CA ALA A 191 -3.31 -4.54 -16.21
C ALA A 191 -4.28 -5.62 -16.73
N SER A 192 -4.19 -6.87 -16.28
CA SER A 192 -5.11 -7.93 -16.72
C SER A 192 -6.28 -8.10 -15.74
N ILE A 193 -7.32 -8.82 -16.19
CA ILE A 193 -8.48 -9.14 -15.35
C ILE A 193 -8.14 -9.89 -14.07
N SER A 194 -6.98 -10.55 -13.99
CA SER A 194 -6.55 -11.24 -12.76
C SER A 194 -6.49 -10.30 -11.54
N ARG A 195 -6.16 -9.01 -11.72
CA ARG A 195 -6.19 -8.03 -10.63
C ARG A 195 -7.60 -7.81 -10.13
N LEU A 196 -8.58 -7.70 -11.02
CA LEU A 196 -9.99 -7.58 -10.68
C LEU A 196 -10.53 -8.86 -10.02
N LYS A 197 -10.13 -10.03 -10.52
CA LYS A 197 -10.50 -11.34 -9.95
C LYS A 197 -10.00 -11.52 -8.52
N ALA A 198 -8.79 -11.03 -8.20
CA ALA A 198 -8.26 -11.09 -6.84
C ALA A 198 -9.19 -10.40 -5.82
N ASP A 199 -9.69 -9.20 -6.16
CA ASP A 199 -10.70 -8.53 -5.32
C ASP A 199 -12.02 -9.31 -5.30
N LEU A 200 -12.54 -9.74 -6.45
CA LEU A 200 -13.79 -10.49 -6.54
C LEU A 200 -13.78 -11.78 -5.70
N ASN A 201 -12.65 -12.49 -5.65
CA ASN A 201 -12.49 -13.69 -4.84
C ASN A 201 -12.62 -13.35 -3.34
N CYS A 202 -11.93 -12.31 -2.86
CA CYS A 202 -12.10 -11.85 -1.49
C CYS A 202 -13.52 -11.36 -1.18
N LEU A 203 -14.12 -10.59 -2.09
CA LEU A 203 -15.50 -10.11 -1.94
C LEU A 203 -16.51 -11.27 -1.85
N SER A 204 -16.30 -12.34 -2.62
CA SER A 204 -17.11 -13.55 -2.55
C SER A 204 -17.04 -14.21 -1.17
N ASP A 205 -15.82 -14.41 -0.64
CA ASP A 205 -15.65 -15.03 0.68
C ASP A 205 -16.19 -14.15 1.81
N LEU A 206 -15.97 -12.83 1.73
CA LEU A 206 -16.50 -11.85 2.70
C LEU A 206 -18.03 -11.88 2.77
N MET A 207 -18.71 -12.14 1.66
CA MET A 207 -20.17 -12.28 1.64
C MET A 207 -20.67 -13.52 2.40
N GLY A 208 -19.86 -14.58 2.45
CA GLY A 208 -20.13 -15.81 3.19
C GLY A 208 -19.86 -15.71 4.70
N SER A 209 -19.25 -14.62 5.17
CA SER A 209 -18.94 -14.44 6.58
C SER A 209 -20.17 -14.26 7.48
N GLU A 210 -20.05 -14.71 8.72
CA GLU A 210 -21.01 -14.44 9.80
C GLU A 210 -21.05 -12.95 10.16
N VAL A 211 -19.93 -12.23 10.02
CA VAL A 211 -19.82 -10.79 10.30
C VAL A 211 -20.71 -10.02 9.32
N LYS A 212 -21.74 -9.33 9.85
CA LYS A 212 -22.65 -8.50 9.06
C LYS A 212 -22.06 -7.10 8.83
N TRP A 213 -20.95 -7.07 8.11
CA TRP A 213 -20.27 -5.83 7.75
C TRP A 213 -21.13 -4.92 6.87
N ARG A 214 -20.82 -3.62 6.87
CA ARG A 214 -21.62 -2.57 6.19
C ARG A 214 -20.99 -2.14 4.87
N TYR A 215 -19.68 -1.96 4.90
CA TYR A 215 -18.89 -1.54 3.76
C TYR A 215 -17.64 -2.39 3.65
N VAL A 216 -17.21 -2.65 2.42
CA VAL A 216 -15.90 -3.23 2.13
C VAL A 216 -14.98 -2.18 1.52
N ILE A 217 -13.73 -2.18 1.97
CA ILE A 217 -12.65 -1.35 1.45
C ILE A 217 -11.57 -2.26 0.90
N ASN A 218 -11.17 -2.08 -0.37
CA ASN A 218 -10.01 -2.79 -0.87
C ASN A 218 -8.71 -2.01 -0.64
N LEU A 219 -7.62 -2.73 -0.39
CA LEU A 219 -6.28 -2.21 -0.15
C LEU A 219 -5.27 -3.04 -0.93
N CYS A 220 -4.11 -2.45 -1.20
CA CYS A 220 -2.91 -3.12 -1.66
C CYS A 220 -1.78 -2.98 -0.64
N GLY A 221 -0.69 -3.74 -0.81
CA GLY A 221 0.45 -3.77 0.11
C GLY A 221 1.28 -2.48 0.21
N GLN A 222 0.87 -1.38 -0.43
CA GLN A 222 1.51 -0.05 -0.31
C GLN A 222 0.51 1.05 0.05
N ASP A 223 -0.69 0.66 0.49
CA ASP A 223 -1.67 1.60 1.03
C ASP A 223 -1.43 1.85 2.52
N PHE A 224 -1.88 2.99 3.02
CA PHE A 224 -1.91 3.24 4.46
C PHE A 224 -3.13 4.09 4.85
N PRO A 225 -3.80 3.82 5.99
CA PRO A 225 -4.91 4.67 6.45
C PRO A 225 -4.47 6.10 6.78
N LEU A 226 -5.40 7.05 6.59
CA LEU A 226 -5.30 8.46 6.98
C LEU A 226 -6.40 8.87 7.98
N ARG A 227 -7.29 7.93 8.30
CA ARG A 227 -8.37 8.05 9.28
C ARG A 227 -8.30 6.91 10.26
N SER A 228 -8.54 7.20 11.54
CA SER A 228 -8.73 6.13 12.52
C SER A 228 -10.06 5.40 12.25
N ASN A 229 -10.25 4.22 12.82
CA ASN A 229 -11.46 3.43 12.56
C ASN A 229 -12.75 4.17 12.94
N ILE A 230 -12.75 4.91 14.07
CA ILE A 230 -13.93 5.70 14.47
C ILE A 230 -14.20 6.88 13.52
N GLU A 231 -13.16 7.55 12.99
CA GLU A 231 -13.32 8.59 11.97
C GLU A 231 -13.88 7.98 10.67
N LEU A 232 -13.33 6.84 10.24
CA LEU A 232 -13.76 6.14 9.03
C LEU A 232 -15.22 5.69 9.15
N VAL A 233 -15.61 5.04 10.24
CA VAL A 233 -17.01 4.64 10.51
C VAL A 233 -17.94 5.85 10.47
N ALA A 234 -17.57 6.95 11.11
CA ALA A 234 -18.38 8.17 11.10
C ALA A 234 -18.56 8.74 9.70
N ASP A 235 -17.53 8.68 8.85
CA ASP A 235 -17.61 9.11 7.45
C ASP A 235 -18.42 8.15 6.58
N LEU A 236 -18.25 6.84 6.72
CA LEU A 236 -18.98 5.84 5.95
C LEU A 236 -20.47 5.83 6.27
N LYS A 237 -20.85 6.12 7.52
CA LYS A 237 -22.27 6.31 7.88
C LYS A 237 -22.93 7.46 7.11
N LYS A 238 -22.19 8.50 6.73
CA LYS A 238 -22.70 9.63 5.93
C LYS A 238 -23.00 9.24 4.48
N LEU A 239 -22.46 8.12 4.00
CA LEU A 239 -22.76 7.62 2.65
C LEU A 239 -24.18 7.04 2.54
N GLN A 240 -24.83 6.69 3.66
CA GLN A 240 -26.22 6.22 3.69
C GLN A 240 -26.52 5.08 2.70
N GLY A 241 -25.60 4.11 2.56
CA GLY A 241 -25.72 2.98 1.62
C GLY A 241 -25.13 3.25 0.23
N GLY A 242 -24.77 4.50 -0.07
CA GLY A 242 -24.06 4.91 -1.28
C GLY A 242 -22.64 4.33 -1.36
N ASN A 243 -22.19 4.03 -2.57
CA ASN A 243 -20.81 3.64 -2.85
C ASN A 243 -19.93 4.89 -3.00
N MET A 244 -18.63 4.74 -2.74
CA MET A 244 -17.65 5.81 -2.97
C MET A 244 -16.47 5.27 -3.77
N MET A 245 -16.20 5.89 -4.92
CA MET A 245 -15.00 5.68 -5.71
C MET A 245 -14.89 6.71 -6.84
N GLU A 246 -13.72 6.76 -7.47
CA GLU A 246 -13.55 7.47 -8.73
C GLU A 246 -14.44 6.83 -9.81
N THR A 247 -15.24 7.66 -10.46
CA THR A 247 -16.05 7.26 -11.61
C THR A 247 -16.33 8.47 -12.50
N SER A 248 -15.71 8.48 -13.66
CA SER A 248 -15.66 9.60 -14.59
C SER A 248 -15.90 9.15 -16.03
N ARG A 249 -16.34 10.07 -16.89
CA ARG A 249 -16.54 9.78 -18.30
C ARG A 249 -15.19 9.51 -18.98
N PRO A 250 -15.09 8.49 -19.85
CA PRO A 250 -13.81 8.08 -20.42
C PRO A 250 -13.30 9.09 -21.45
N SER A 251 -12.03 9.47 -21.32
CA SER A 251 -11.30 10.22 -22.35
C SER A 251 -11.13 9.39 -23.63
N LYS A 252 -10.84 10.05 -24.76
CA LYS A 252 -10.59 9.36 -26.05
C LYS A 252 -9.50 8.28 -25.93
N TYR A 253 -8.45 8.55 -25.16
CA TYR A 253 -7.36 7.61 -24.91
C TYR A 253 -7.81 6.41 -24.06
N LYS A 254 -8.52 6.66 -22.95
CA LYS A 254 -8.97 5.57 -22.06
C LYS A 254 -10.04 4.69 -22.73
N LYS A 255 -10.85 5.21 -23.66
CA LYS A 255 -11.79 4.40 -24.46
C LYS A 255 -11.10 3.25 -25.20
N GLN A 256 -9.88 3.48 -25.72
CA GLN A 256 -9.12 2.47 -26.46
C GLN A 256 -8.86 1.19 -25.64
N ARG A 257 -8.81 1.29 -24.30
CA ARG A 257 -8.55 0.17 -23.39
C ARG A 257 -9.66 -0.89 -23.39
N PHE A 258 -10.89 -0.50 -23.73
CA PHE A 258 -12.05 -1.39 -23.73
C PHE A 258 -12.78 -1.45 -25.08
N SER A 259 -12.36 -0.66 -26.07
CA SER A 259 -12.88 -0.74 -27.45
C SER A 259 -12.25 -1.86 -28.30
N PHE A 260 -11.14 -2.45 -27.85
CA PHE A 260 -10.41 -3.50 -28.57
C PHE A 260 -10.12 -4.70 -27.68
N HIS A 261 -10.04 -5.88 -28.29
CA HIS A 261 -9.59 -7.08 -27.60
C HIS A 261 -8.11 -6.95 -27.27
N HIS A 262 -7.72 -7.42 -26.09
CA HIS A 262 -6.33 -7.49 -25.64
C HIS A 262 -5.96 -8.94 -25.37
N LYS A 263 -4.75 -9.33 -25.74
CA LYS A 263 -4.20 -10.67 -25.47
C LYS A 263 -2.98 -10.54 -24.57
N LEU A 264 -2.87 -11.45 -23.60
CA LEU A 264 -1.66 -11.54 -22.79
C LEU A 264 -0.48 -11.93 -23.69
N GLN A 265 0.60 -11.18 -23.57
CA GLN A 265 1.88 -11.48 -24.19
C GLN A 265 2.98 -11.38 -23.14
N ASP A 266 4.04 -12.14 -23.34
CA ASP A 266 5.21 -12.12 -22.45
C ASP A 266 5.90 -10.74 -22.51
N THR A 267 6.35 -10.27 -21.36
CA THR A 267 6.99 -8.97 -21.20
C THR A 267 8.23 -9.07 -20.32
N ALA A 268 8.98 -7.97 -20.21
CA ALA A 268 10.19 -7.94 -19.40
C ALA A 268 9.95 -8.26 -17.91
N PHE A 269 11.04 -8.71 -17.28
CA PHE A 269 11.23 -9.36 -15.97
C PHE A 269 10.21 -9.18 -14.83
N GLU A 270 9.55 -8.03 -14.64
CA GLU A 270 8.68 -7.79 -13.46
C GLU A 270 7.23 -8.26 -13.67
N TYR A 271 6.67 -8.15 -14.87
CA TYR A 271 5.23 -8.36 -15.08
C TYR A 271 4.88 -9.75 -15.58
N ILE A 272 5.86 -10.55 -16.01
CA ILE A 272 5.72 -11.85 -16.71
C ILE A 272 4.91 -11.69 -18.00
N GLN A 273 3.63 -11.31 -17.91
CA GLN A 273 2.74 -11.03 -19.02
C GLN A 273 1.95 -9.73 -18.83
N MET A 274 1.62 -9.07 -19.94
CA MET A 274 0.70 -7.93 -19.95
C MET A 274 -0.27 -8.01 -21.13
N PRO A 275 -1.50 -7.46 -21.01
CA PRO A 275 -2.43 -7.37 -22.13
C PRO A 275 -1.91 -6.39 -23.19
N VAL A 276 -1.74 -6.88 -24.41
CA VAL A 276 -1.38 -6.07 -25.59
C VAL A 276 -2.61 -5.92 -26.47
N LYS A 277 -2.87 -4.68 -26.90
CA LYS A 277 -4.01 -4.33 -27.77
C LYS A 277 -3.89 -5.07 -29.10
N THR A 278 -4.98 -5.67 -29.55
CA THR A 278 -5.10 -6.26 -30.89
C THR A 278 -5.89 -5.33 -31.81
N ASP A 279 -5.87 -5.61 -33.12
CA ASP A 279 -6.66 -4.85 -34.10
C ASP A 279 -8.14 -5.24 -34.13
N LYS A 280 -8.54 -6.24 -33.34
CA LYS A 280 -9.94 -6.70 -33.27
C LYS A 280 -10.74 -5.78 -32.34
N ALA A 281 -11.70 -5.05 -32.90
CA ALA A 281 -12.66 -4.27 -32.12
C ALA A 281 -13.55 -5.19 -31.26
N LYS A 282 -13.95 -4.71 -30.08
CA LYS A 282 -14.93 -5.37 -29.21
C LYS A 282 -16.34 -4.92 -29.56
N GLU A 283 -17.30 -5.83 -29.40
CA GLU A 283 -18.72 -5.47 -29.35
C GLU A 283 -19.01 -4.50 -28.21
N PRO A 284 -20.07 -3.68 -28.31
CA PRO A 284 -20.54 -2.85 -27.21
C PRO A 284 -20.72 -3.67 -25.91
N PRO A 285 -20.55 -3.07 -24.73
CA PRO A 285 -20.81 -3.76 -23.47
C PRO A 285 -22.28 -4.24 -23.43
N PRO A 286 -22.54 -5.40 -22.78
CA PRO A 286 -23.87 -6.00 -22.76
C PRO A 286 -24.88 -5.10 -22.03
N HIS A 287 -26.17 -5.39 -22.20
CA HIS A 287 -27.27 -4.73 -21.47
C HIS A 287 -27.35 -3.20 -21.68
N GLY A 288 -26.77 -2.68 -22.75
CA GLY A 288 -26.74 -1.23 -23.02
C GLY A 288 -25.97 -0.44 -21.95
N ILE A 289 -24.99 -1.06 -21.31
CA ILE A 289 -24.17 -0.42 -20.27
C ILE A 289 -23.40 0.77 -20.86
N GLN A 290 -23.47 1.91 -20.17
CA GLN A 290 -22.63 3.06 -20.49
C GLN A 290 -21.31 2.96 -19.71
N MET A 291 -20.19 3.00 -20.42
CA MET A 291 -18.86 2.86 -19.82
C MET A 291 -18.42 4.13 -19.07
N PHE A 292 -17.84 3.91 -17.89
CA PHE A 292 -17.13 4.90 -17.09
C PHE A 292 -15.74 4.36 -16.71
N ILE A 293 -14.84 5.24 -16.30
CA ILE A 293 -13.48 4.90 -15.84
C ILE A 293 -13.24 5.44 -14.44
N GLY A 294 -12.31 4.82 -13.73
CA GLY A 294 -11.86 5.28 -12.42
C GLY A 294 -10.59 4.56 -12.02
N SER A 295 -10.46 4.26 -10.73
CA SER A 295 -9.35 3.50 -10.18
C SER A 295 -9.78 2.09 -9.75
N ALA A 296 -8.79 1.26 -9.42
CA ALA A 296 -9.01 -0.04 -8.82
C ALA A 296 -9.55 0.04 -7.38
N TYR A 297 -9.54 1.23 -6.74
CA TYR A 297 -9.82 1.39 -5.32
C TYR A 297 -11.24 1.87 -5.03
N PHE A 298 -11.91 1.20 -4.10
CA PHE A 298 -13.32 1.43 -3.82
C PHE A 298 -13.64 1.35 -2.33
N VAL A 299 -14.79 1.97 -2.01
CA VAL A 299 -15.59 1.61 -0.84
C VAL A 299 -16.99 1.27 -1.31
N LEU A 300 -17.39 0.01 -1.12
CA LEU A 300 -18.65 -0.54 -1.64
C LEU A 300 -19.54 -0.99 -0.49
N SER A 301 -20.85 -0.73 -0.59
CA SER A 301 -21.82 -1.25 0.36
C SER A 301 -21.97 -2.77 0.22
N ARG A 302 -22.34 -3.43 1.31
CA ARG A 302 -22.57 -4.89 1.30
C ARG A 302 -23.65 -5.30 0.30
N GLU A 303 -24.68 -4.48 0.15
CA GLU A 303 -25.78 -4.69 -0.80
C GLU A 303 -25.27 -4.63 -2.25
N PHE A 304 -24.35 -3.71 -2.56
CA PHE A 304 -23.74 -3.63 -3.90
C PHE A 304 -22.90 -4.87 -4.19
N VAL A 305 -22.11 -5.35 -3.23
CA VAL A 305 -21.33 -6.60 -3.40
C VAL A 305 -22.25 -7.80 -3.58
N ALA A 306 -23.34 -7.89 -2.83
CA ALA A 306 -24.36 -8.93 -3.02
C ALA A 306 -24.97 -8.89 -4.43
N TYR A 307 -25.26 -7.69 -4.95
CA TYR A 307 -25.72 -7.50 -6.32
C TYR A 307 -24.67 -7.98 -7.34
N VAL A 308 -23.40 -7.61 -7.19
CA VAL A 308 -22.31 -8.04 -8.09
C VAL A 308 -22.19 -9.56 -8.15
N ASN A 309 -22.38 -10.26 -7.03
CA ASN A 309 -22.29 -11.72 -6.97
C ASN A 309 -23.48 -12.46 -7.59
N THR A 310 -24.66 -11.84 -7.64
CA THR A 310 -25.92 -12.51 -8.03
C THR A 310 -26.49 -12.03 -9.36
N SER A 311 -26.14 -10.82 -9.80
CA SER A 311 -26.68 -10.20 -11.00
C SER A 311 -26.11 -10.81 -12.28
N THR A 312 -27.01 -11.21 -13.19
CA THR A 312 -26.64 -11.62 -14.55
C THR A 312 -25.97 -10.48 -15.31
N LEU A 313 -26.43 -9.24 -15.12
CA LEU A 313 -25.82 -8.05 -15.74
C LEU A 313 -24.36 -7.89 -15.31
N ALA A 314 -24.09 -7.96 -14.00
CA ALA A 314 -22.73 -7.82 -13.49
C ALA A 314 -21.80 -8.94 -13.98
N ARG A 315 -22.29 -10.18 -13.99
CA ARG A 315 -21.57 -11.35 -14.50
C ARG A 315 -21.27 -11.25 -15.99
N ASP A 316 -22.25 -10.89 -16.81
CA ASP A 316 -22.07 -10.77 -18.26
C ASP A 316 -21.11 -9.62 -18.59
N PHE A 317 -21.17 -8.52 -17.82
CA PHE A 317 -20.20 -7.43 -17.94
C PHE A 317 -18.78 -7.84 -17.53
N LEU A 318 -18.63 -8.64 -16.48
CA LEU A 318 -17.33 -9.19 -16.07
C LEU A 318 -16.73 -10.08 -17.16
N VAL A 319 -17.54 -10.94 -17.77
CA VAL A 319 -17.14 -11.77 -18.91
C VAL A 319 -16.70 -10.90 -20.08
N TRP A 320 -17.48 -9.86 -20.40
CA TRP A 320 -17.12 -8.90 -21.44
C TRP A 320 -15.81 -8.16 -21.15
N SER A 321 -15.51 -7.84 -19.90
CA SER A 321 -14.28 -7.16 -19.48
C SER A 321 -13.02 -8.04 -19.49
N ASN A 322 -13.14 -9.36 -19.69
CA ASN A 322 -12.05 -10.33 -19.53
C ASN A 322 -10.81 -10.09 -20.42
N ASP A 323 -11.01 -9.55 -21.61
CA ASP A 323 -9.96 -9.26 -22.59
C ASP A 323 -9.85 -7.76 -22.89
N THR A 324 -10.07 -6.93 -21.88
CA THR A 324 -9.82 -5.49 -21.91
C THR A 324 -8.50 -5.15 -21.19
N TYR A 325 -8.00 -3.93 -21.37
CA TYR A 325 -6.84 -3.43 -20.65
C TYR A 325 -7.25 -2.69 -19.37
N SER A 326 -6.69 -3.10 -18.23
CA SER A 326 -6.99 -2.60 -16.89
C SER A 326 -8.49 -2.57 -16.57
N PRO A 327 -9.17 -3.74 -16.56
CA PRO A 327 -10.59 -3.84 -16.19
C PRO A 327 -10.91 -3.36 -14.78
N ASP A 328 -9.95 -3.43 -13.87
CA ASP A 328 -10.02 -2.84 -12.54
C ASP A 328 -10.25 -1.31 -12.57
N GLU A 329 -9.80 -0.61 -13.60
CA GLU A 329 -10.00 0.84 -13.78
C GLU A 329 -11.31 1.21 -14.51
N HIS A 330 -12.20 0.25 -14.82
CA HIS A 330 -13.50 0.59 -15.43
C HIS A 330 -14.67 -0.27 -14.97
N PHE A 331 -14.44 -1.50 -14.50
CA PHE A 331 -15.50 -2.40 -14.08
C PHE A 331 -16.34 -1.80 -12.96
N TRP A 332 -15.70 -1.41 -11.86
CA TRP A 332 -16.37 -0.83 -10.70
C TRP A 332 -16.97 0.54 -10.98
N ALA A 333 -16.19 1.43 -11.62
CA ALA A 333 -16.61 2.77 -12.01
C ALA A 333 -17.83 2.75 -12.93
N THR A 334 -17.94 1.74 -13.79
CA THR A 334 -19.09 1.52 -14.68
C THR A 334 -20.29 0.95 -13.91
N LEU A 335 -20.08 -0.14 -13.16
CA LEU A 335 -21.19 -0.81 -12.46
C LEU A 335 -21.87 0.08 -11.42
N THR A 336 -21.12 0.89 -10.68
CA THR A 336 -21.71 1.81 -9.69
C THR A 336 -22.62 2.87 -10.32
N ARG A 337 -22.51 3.10 -11.63
CA ARG A 337 -23.38 4.02 -12.39
C ARG A 337 -24.44 3.30 -13.23
N VAL A 338 -24.71 2.02 -12.99
CA VAL A 338 -25.85 1.33 -13.63
C VAL A 338 -27.13 1.70 -12.87
N PRO A 339 -28.20 2.18 -13.55
CA PRO A 339 -29.44 2.58 -12.89
C PRO A 339 -30.04 1.45 -12.06
N GLY A 340 -30.36 1.76 -10.81
CA GLY A 340 -31.02 0.83 -9.89
C GLY A 340 -30.08 -0.14 -9.16
N VAL A 341 -28.76 -0.03 -9.32
CA VAL A 341 -27.84 -0.81 -8.48
C VAL A 341 -27.81 -0.27 -7.05
N PRO A 342 -27.57 -1.11 -6.02
CA PRO A 342 -27.45 -0.64 -4.66
C PRO A 342 -26.30 0.36 -4.50
N GLY A 343 -26.57 1.50 -3.86
CA GLY A 343 -25.56 2.55 -3.65
C GLY A 343 -25.12 3.27 -4.93
N GLU A 344 -25.98 3.29 -5.96
CA GLU A 344 -25.74 3.94 -7.25
C GLU A 344 -25.14 5.36 -7.12
N VAL A 345 -24.17 5.66 -7.98
CA VAL A 345 -23.77 7.03 -8.34
C VAL A 345 -24.48 7.38 -9.65
N PRO A 346 -25.52 8.25 -9.65
CA PRO A 346 -26.35 8.48 -10.84
C PRO A 346 -25.54 8.86 -12.08
N ARG A 347 -25.89 8.30 -13.24
CA ARG A 347 -25.22 8.60 -14.53
C ARG A 347 -25.23 10.10 -14.89
N VAL A 348 -26.29 10.79 -14.50
CA VAL A 348 -26.49 12.23 -14.75
C VAL A 348 -25.60 13.10 -13.86
N GLN A 349 -25.14 12.57 -12.73
CA GLN A 349 -24.25 13.30 -11.82
C GLN A 349 -22.91 13.60 -12.51
N ALA A 350 -22.29 14.69 -12.08
CA ALA A 350 -20.92 15.03 -12.47
C ALA A 350 -19.95 13.87 -12.19
N ASP A 351 -18.81 13.94 -12.88
CA ASP A 351 -17.72 12.98 -12.70
C ASP A 351 -17.19 13.07 -11.26
N VAL A 352 -16.96 11.91 -10.65
CA VAL A 352 -16.27 11.80 -9.36
C VAL A 352 -14.81 11.53 -9.69
N THR A 353 -13.99 12.58 -9.63
CA THR A 353 -12.55 12.49 -9.89
C THR A 353 -11.82 11.82 -8.72
N ASP A 354 -10.55 11.50 -8.91
CA ASP A 354 -9.66 11.02 -7.86
C ASP A 354 -9.55 12.01 -6.67
N LEU A 355 -9.55 13.32 -6.94
CA LEU A 355 -9.53 14.36 -5.90
C LEU A 355 -10.84 14.45 -5.10
N LEU A 356 -11.97 14.14 -5.74
CA LEU A 356 -13.29 14.14 -5.08
C LEU A 356 -13.57 12.81 -4.37
N SER A 357 -13.01 11.72 -4.89
CA SER A 357 -13.07 10.41 -4.27
C SER A 357 -12.28 10.42 -2.96
N LYS A 358 -12.93 10.03 -1.87
CA LYS A 358 -12.24 9.87 -0.58
C LYS A 358 -11.46 8.56 -0.47
N THR A 359 -11.58 7.64 -1.41
CA THR A 359 -11.05 6.28 -1.28
C THR A 359 -9.53 6.22 -1.20
N ARG A 360 -8.84 6.98 -2.06
CA ARG A 360 -7.38 6.98 -2.12
C ARG A 360 -6.80 8.32 -2.52
N LEU A 361 -5.87 8.81 -1.71
CA LEU A 361 -5.03 9.94 -2.04
C LEU A 361 -3.80 9.47 -2.80
N VAL A 362 -3.72 9.82 -4.08
CA VAL A 362 -2.60 9.49 -4.97
C VAL A 362 -2.04 10.77 -5.55
N LYS A 363 -0.73 11.00 -5.38
CA LYS A 363 -0.02 12.07 -6.09
C LYS A 363 0.66 11.53 -7.33
N TRP A 364 0.36 12.16 -8.45
CA TRP A 364 0.96 11.98 -9.76
C TRP A 364 1.98 13.08 -10.02
N SER A 365 3.20 12.70 -10.39
CA SER A 365 4.34 13.61 -10.54
C SER A 365 4.07 14.79 -11.49
N TYR A 366 3.26 14.57 -12.53
CA TYR A 366 2.92 15.58 -13.54
C TYR A 366 1.79 16.54 -13.12
N LEU A 367 1.23 16.38 -11.92
CA LEU A 367 0.19 17.25 -11.34
C LEU A 367 0.65 17.92 -10.03
N GLU A 368 1.88 17.65 -9.59
CA GLU A 368 2.51 18.30 -8.43
C GLU A 368 2.83 19.76 -8.73
N GLY A 369 2.52 20.64 -7.77
CA GLY A 369 2.49 22.09 -7.93
C GLY A 369 1.07 22.59 -8.19
N PRO A 370 0.47 22.31 -9.36
CA PRO A 370 -0.88 22.78 -9.68
C PRO A 370 -1.99 22.24 -8.77
N LEU A 371 -1.99 20.94 -8.44
CA LEU A 371 -3.08 20.31 -7.70
C LEU A 371 -2.74 19.94 -6.25
N TYR A 372 -1.45 19.69 -5.97
CA TYR A 372 -0.97 19.36 -4.64
C TYR A 372 0.52 19.66 -4.47
N PRO A 373 1.02 19.77 -3.23
CA PRO A 373 2.43 20.00 -2.96
C PRO A 373 3.34 18.94 -3.59
N THR A 374 4.60 19.28 -3.84
CA THR A 374 5.59 18.34 -4.36
C THR A 374 5.81 17.15 -3.43
N CYS A 375 6.07 15.99 -4.02
CA CYS A 375 6.40 14.77 -3.28
C CYS A 375 7.70 14.97 -2.49
N THR A 376 7.67 14.61 -1.20
CA THR A 376 8.86 14.68 -0.34
C THR A 376 9.65 13.37 -0.34
N GLY A 377 9.04 12.27 -0.77
CA GLY A 377 9.66 10.96 -0.91
C GLY A 377 10.28 10.73 -2.29
N LYS A 378 9.81 9.72 -3.03
CA LYS A 378 10.32 9.40 -4.39
C LYS A 378 9.20 8.99 -5.34
N HIS A 379 9.40 9.17 -6.64
CA HIS A 379 8.44 8.72 -7.66
C HIS A 379 8.79 7.34 -8.20
N VAL A 380 7.76 6.50 -8.37
CA VAL A 380 7.86 5.23 -9.10
C VAL A 380 6.68 5.14 -10.06
N ARG A 381 6.95 5.03 -11.37
CA ARG A 381 5.93 5.03 -12.43
C ARG A 381 4.98 6.24 -12.33
N SER A 382 5.56 7.42 -12.14
CA SER A 382 4.86 8.71 -11.98
C SER A 382 3.98 8.84 -10.74
N VAL A 383 3.98 7.87 -9.82
CA VAL A 383 3.25 7.96 -8.54
C VAL A 383 4.23 8.29 -7.42
N CYS A 384 3.91 9.26 -6.57
CA CYS A 384 4.66 9.58 -5.37
C CYS A 384 4.53 8.44 -4.35
N ILE A 385 5.67 7.97 -3.86
CA ILE A 385 5.78 7.27 -2.60
C ILE A 385 6.12 8.32 -1.55
N TYR A 386 5.19 8.56 -0.64
CA TYR A 386 5.22 9.69 0.29
C TYR A 386 6.43 9.64 1.25
N GLY A 387 6.89 10.82 1.66
CA GLY A 387 7.87 11.00 2.73
C GLY A 387 7.26 11.63 3.99
N ALA A 388 7.99 11.60 5.10
CA ALA A 388 7.53 12.10 6.41
C ALA A 388 7.20 13.60 6.39
N GLY A 389 7.83 14.37 5.50
CA GLY A 389 7.54 15.80 5.32
C GLY A 389 6.11 16.09 4.83
N GLU A 390 5.37 15.08 4.35
CA GLU A 390 3.98 15.21 3.91
C GLU A 390 2.96 14.82 4.99
N LEU A 391 3.41 14.42 6.20
CA LEU A 391 2.53 13.91 7.25
C LEU A 391 1.35 14.84 7.56
N ASN A 392 1.62 16.14 7.76
CA ASN A 392 0.57 17.12 8.05
C ASN A 392 -0.47 17.16 6.93
N TRP A 393 0.00 17.31 5.68
CA TRP A 393 -0.85 17.42 4.51
C TRP A 393 -1.70 16.16 4.31
N LEU A 394 -1.09 14.97 4.42
CA LEU A 394 -1.78 13.68 4.29
C LEU A 394 -2.93 13.55 5.30
N MET A 395 -2.66 13.84 6.58
CA MET A 395 -3.65 13.71 7.66
C MET A 395 -4.81 14.69 7.55
N ASN A 396 -4.59 15.83 6.90
CA ASN A 396 -5.56 16.92 6.79
C ASN A 396 -6.27 16.99 5.43
N TYR A 397 -5.80 16.27 4.40
CA TYR A 397 -6.31 16.41 3.03
C TYR A 397 -7.80 16.06 2.87
N GLY A 398 -8.28 14.99 3.52
CA GLY A 398 -9.69 14.58 3.44
C GLY A 398 -9.92 13.12 3.10
N SER A 399 -8.98 12.49 2.40
CA SER A 399 -9.08 11.09 1.97
C SER A 399 -8.94 10.11 3.14
N TRP A 400 -9.43 8.89 2.94
CA TRP A 400 -9.43 7.83 3.95
C TRP A 400 -8.13 7.03 3.97
N PHE A 401 -7.48 6.89 2.83
CA PHE A 401 -6.22 6.18 2.67
C PHE A 401 -5.30 6.88 1.69
N ALA A 402 -3.99 6.62 1.79
CA ALA A 402 -2.95 7.10 0.90
C ALA A 402 -2.35 5.96 0.08
N ASN A 403 -1.98 6.26 -1.17
CA ASN A 403 -1.10 5.42 -2.01
C ASN A 403 -0.05 6.34 -2.68
N LYS A 404 1.27 6.09 -2.58
CA LYS A 404 1.93 4.92 -1.99
C LYS A 404 2.69 5.25 -0.73
N VAL A 405 2.76 4.29 0.18
CA VAL A 405 3.65 4.30 1.33
C VAL A 405 4.55 3.07 1.24
N ASP A 406 5.86 3.25 1.45
CA ASP A 406 6.84 2.17 1.40
C ASP A 406 7.90 2.43 2.47
N PRO A 407 8.13 1.47 3.39
CA PRO A 407 9.17 1.62 4.40
C PRO A 407 10.54 1.88 3.77
N LYS A 408 10.81 1.33 2.58
CA LYS A 408 12.06 1.53 1.82
C LYS A 408 12.26 2.96 1.30
N VAL A 409 11.24 3.80 1.40
CA VAL A 409 11.31 5.22 1.01
C VAL A 409 11.37 6.09 2.23
N ASP A 410 10.48 5.87 3.19
CA ASP A 410 10.45 6.64 4.41
C ASP A 410 9.75 5.83 5.52
N PRO A 411 10.50 5.15 6.40
CA PRO A 411 9.90 4.37 7.47
C PRO A 411 9.39 5.28 8.61
N VAL A 412 9.89 6.52 8.70
CA VAL A 412 9.44 7.51 9.69
C VAL A 412 8.01 7.94 9.41
N LEU A 413 7.64 8.09 8.13
CA LEU A 413 6.25 8.39 7.76
C LEU A 413 5.28 7.32 8.31
N ILE A 414 5.62 6.04 8.18
CA ILE A 414 4.77 4.94 8.65
C ILE A 414 4.62 4.98 10.17
N GLN A 415 5.75 5.10 10.90
CA GLN A 415 5.73 5.25 12.36
C GLN A 415 4.81 6.40 12.77
N CYS A 416 4.97 7.57 12.17
CA CYS A 416 4.18 8.73 12.54
C CYS A 416 2.70 8.64 12.14
N LEU A 417 2.37 7.99 11.03
CA LEU A 417 0.97 7.69 10.70
C LEU A 417 0.36 6.77 11.75
N GLU A 418 1.04 5.70 12.14
CA GLU A 418 0.58 4.76 13.18
C GLU A 418 0.33 5.47 14.51
N GLU A 419 1.31 6.25 15.00
CA GLU A 419 1.19 7.03 16.24
C GLU A 419 0.00 7.99 16.19
N LYS A 420 -0.14 8.75 15.09
CA LYS A 420 -1.21 9.74 14.95
C LYS A 420 -2.60 9.13 14.83
N LEU A 421 -2.74 7.99 14.16
CA LEU A 421 -4.01 7.28 14.08
C LEU A 421 -4.41 6.68 15.42
N GLN A 422 -3.45 6.11 16.16
CA GLN A 422 -3.69 5.57 17.51
C GLN A 422 -4.05 6.67 18.50
N GLU A 423 -3.35 7.81 18.47
CA GLU A 423 -3.65 8.99 19.28
C GLU A 423 -5.09 9.45 19.05
N LYS A 424 -5.47 9.65 17.78
CA LYS A 424 -6.83 10.05 17.38
C LYS A 424 -7.88 9.04 17.84
N GLN A 425 -7.65 7.75 17.60
CA GLN A 425 -8.57 6.68 18.03
C GLN A 425 -8.82 6.74 19.54
N ARG A 426 -7.75 6.83 20.34
CA ARG A 426 -7.84 6.89 21.79
C ARG A 426 -8.63 8.12 22.27
N LEU A 427 -8.33 9.29 21.72
CA LEU A 427 -8.97 10.55 22.11
C LEU A 427 -10.47 10.54 21.77
N LEU A 428 -10.83 10.08 20.57
CA LEU A 428 -12.22 10.07 20.11
C LEU A 428 -13.06 9.02 20.84
N VAL A 429 -12.52 7.81 21.08
CA VAL A 429 -13.21 6.80 21.89
C VAL A 429 -13.42 7.29 23.33
N LYS A 430 -12.41 7.95 23.92
CA LYS A 430 -12.52 8.55 25.26
C LYS A 430 -13.61 9.64 25.30
N ALA A 431 -13.62 10.54 24.32
CA ALA A 431 -14.61 11.62 24.23
C ALA A 431 -16.05 11.08 24.11
N LYS A 432 -16.26 10.00 23.34
CA LYS A 432 -17.56 9.34 23.22
C LYS A 432 -18.02 8.67 24.51
N LYS A 433 -17.10 8.06 25.28
CA LYS A 433 -17.40 7.47 26.59
C LYS A 433 -17.79 8.51 27.65
N SER A 434 -17.28 9.74 27.53
CA SER A 434 -17.57 10.82 28.48
C SER A 434 -18.84 11.63 28.18
N GLN A 435 -19.52 11.39 27.05
CA GLN A 435 -20.78 12.07 26.74
C GLN A 435 -21.92 11.49 27.60
N PRO A 436 -22.70 12.32 28.33
CA PRO A 436 -23.84 11.82 29.08
C PRO A 436 -24.85 11.17 28.13
N LYS A 437 -25.29 9.95 28.46
CA LYS A 437 -26.35 9.28 27.69
C LYS A 437 -27.57 10.19 27.68
N ALA A 438 -28.05 10.54 26.48
CA ALA A 438 -29.29 11.29 26.34
C ALA A 438 -30.41 10.51 27.08
N PRO A 439 -31.27 11.19 27.87
CA PRO A 439 -32.34 10.49 28.57
C PRO A 439 -33.20 9.75 27.55
N SER A 440 -33.33 8.44 27.72
CA SER A 440 -34.22 7.64 26.89
C SER A 440 -35.61 8.23 27.03
N SER A 441 -36.20 8.66 25.92
CA SER A 441 -37.61 9.00 25.84
C SER A 441 -38.43 7.75 26.17
N GLY A 442 -38.70 7.58 27.47
CA GLY A 442 -39.65 6.60 27.96
C GLY A 442 -40.99 6.91 27.32
N LYS A 443 -41.43 6.01 26.44
CA LYS A 443 -42.84 5.92 26.06
C LYS A 443 -43.59 5.49 27.33
N GLY A 444 -44.23 6.45 27.98
CA GLY A 444 -45.37 6.21 28.87
C GLY A 444 -46.62 6.01 28.04
#